data_AF-A0A9E4NKK8-F1
#
_entry.id   AF-A0A9E4NKK8-F1
#
_cell.length_a   1.000
_cell.length_b   1.000
_cell.length_c   1.000
_cell.angle_alpha   90.00
_cell.angle_beta   90.00
_cell.angle_gamma   90.00
#
_symmetry.space_group_name_H-M   'P 1'
#
loop_
_entity.id
_entity.type
_entity.pdbx_description
1 polymer ?
#
loop_
_entity_poly.entity_id
_entity_poly.type
_entity_poly.pdbx_seq_one_letter_code
_entity_poly.pdbx_strand_id
1 'polypeptide(L)' 'MNTEKSSVLETDRLILRQWRDEDYMPFARINADPRVMEFFPQPLSRIESD' A
#
# COMPACT_ATOMS: atom_id res chain seq x y z
N MET A 1 -20.01 -19.84 -2.00
CA MET A 1 -19.60 -18.53 -1.46
C MET A 1 -18.82 -17.83 -2.56
N ASN A 2 -19.26 -16.64 -2.97
CA ASN A 2 -18.80 -15.93 -4.16
C ASN A 2 -17.28 -15.73 -4.17
N THR A 3 -16.60 -16.40 -5.10
CA THR A 3 -15.21 -16.15 -5.42
C THR A 3 -15.16 -14.92 -6.32
N GLU A 4 -15.18 -13.72 -5.74
CA GLU A 4 -14.86 -12.52 -6.50
C GLU A 4 -13.40 -12.65 -6.97
N LYS A 5 -13.22 -12.85 -8.28
CA LYS A 5 -11.90 -12.82 -8.91
C LYS A 5 -11.35 -11.39 -8.75
N SER A 6 -10.42 -11.20 -7.82
CA SER A 6 -9.54 -10.03 -7.81
C SER A 6 -8.82 -9.97 -9.16
N SER A 7 -9.23 -9.04 -10.03
CA SER A 7 -8.55 -8.83 -11.33
C SER A 7 -7.21 -8.17 -11.09
N VAL A 8 -6.13 -8.89 -11.44
CA VAL A 8 -4.77 -8.36 -11.46
C VAL A 8 -4.53 -7.70 -12.83
N LEU A 9 -3.92 -6.51 -12.86
CA LEU A 9 -3.46 -5.86 -14.08
C LEU A 9 -1.94 -5.95 -14.15
N GLU A 10 -1.40 -6.44 -15.26
CA GLU A 10 0.03 -6.67 -15.44
C GLU A 10 0.57 -5.93 -16.66
N THR A 11 1.80 -5.45 -16.53
CA THR A 11 2.64 -4.92 -17.61
C THR A 11 3.99 -5.62 -17.55
N ASP A 12 4.89 -5.35 -18.51
CA ASP A 12 6.22 -5.97 -18.56
C ASP A 12 7.04 -5.82 -17.26
N ARG A 13 6.76 -4.80 -16.43
CA ARG A 13 7.54 -4.51 -15.21
C ARG A 13 6.73 -4.39 -13.93
N LEU A 14 5.39 -4.32 -14.01
CA LEU A 14 4.53 -4.01 -12.86
C LEU A 14 3.30 -4.91 -12.81
N ILE A 15 2.94 -5.29 -11.59
CA ILE A 15 1.73 -6.04 -11.25
C ILE A 15 0.90 -5.17 -10.31
N LEU A 16 -0.28 -4.76 -10.74
CA LEU A 16 -1.29 -4.15 -9.89
C LEU A 16 -2.25 -5.22 -9.41
N ARG A 17 -2.21 -5.51 -8.12
CA ARG A 17 -3.00 -6.56 -7.45
C ARG A 17 -3.72 -5.99 -6.24
N GLN A 18 -4.72 -6.72 -5.77
CA GLN A 18 -5.33 -6.44 -4.47
C GLN A 18 -4.28 -6.49 -3.36
N TRP A 19 -4.49 -5.62 -2.36
CA TRP A 19 -3.74 -5.60 -1.12
C TRP A 19 -3.82 -6.95 -0.42
N ARG A 20 -2.71 -7.32 0.23
CA ARG A 20 -2.57 -8.50 1.07
C ARG A 20 -2.07 -8.07 2.44
N ASP A 21 -2.24 -8.93 3.44
CA ASP A 21 -1.82 -8.66 4.81
C ASP A 21 -0.32 -8.32 4.93
N GLU A 22 0.50 -8.86 4.04
CA GLU A 22 1.94 -8.60 3.98
C GLU A 22 2.31 -7.18 3.53
N ASP A 23 1.39 -6.46 2.86
CA ASP A 23 1.66 -5.14 2.30
C ASP A 23 1.50 -4.00 3.32
N TYR A 24 0.71 -4.19 4.37
CA TYR A 24 0.44 -3.15 5.37
C TYR A 24 1.71 -2.66 6.07
N MET A 25 2.59 -3.57 6.46
CA MET A 25 3.81 -3.19 7.17
C MET A 25 4.80 -2.39 6.28
N PRO A 26 5.10 -2.79 5.03
CA PRO A 26 5.81 -1.94 4.08
C PRO A 26 5.12 -0.59 3.84
N PHE A 27 3.80 -0.55 3.73
CA PHE A 27 3.04 0.67 3.50
C PHE A 27 3.15 1.67 4.66
N ALA A 28 2.96 1.19 5.89
CA ALA A 28 3.16 1.99 7.09
C ALA A 28 4.58 2.57 7.17
N ARG A 29 5.61 1.82 6.73
CA ARG A 29 6.99 2.34 6.69
C ARG A 29 7.15 3.48 5.70
N ILE A 30 6.56 3.40 4.50
CA ILE A 30 6.70 4.48 3.52
C ILE A 30 5.91 5.72 3.92
N ASN A 31 4.73 5.56 4.54
CA ASN A 31 3.95 6.69 5.04
C ASN A 31 4.56 7.33 6.30
N ALA A 32 5.48 6.65 6.99
CA ALA A 32 6.25 7.20 8.09
C ALA A 32 7.56 7.89 7.64
N ASP A 33 8.02 7.70 6.39
CA ASP A 33 9.25 8.33 5.89
C ASP A 33 9.00 9.83 5.60
N PRO A 34 9.70 10.75 6.29
CA PRO A 34 9.49 12.19 6.11
C PRO A 34 9.82 12.69 4.70
N ARG A 35 10.66 11.98 3.93
CA ARG A 35 10.94 12.34 2.53
C ARG A 35 9.79 11.99 1.61
N VAL A 36 9.12 10.86 1.86
CA VAL A 36 7.92 10.47 1.10
C VAL A 36 6.77 11.44 1.41
N MET A 37 6.71 11.90 2.66
CA MET A 37 5.63 12.74 3.19
C MET A 37 5.94 14.24 3.17
N GLU A 38 6.99 14.69 2.48
CA GLU A 38 7.50 16.06 2.50
C GLU A 38 6.43 17.13 2.18
N PHE A 39 5.48 16.78 1.30
CA PHE A 39 4.41 17.67 0.87
C PHE A 39 3.03 17.34 1.48
N PHE A 40 2.99 16.38 2.40
CA PHE A 40 1.80 16.04 3.17
C PHE A 40 1.80 16.79 4.51
N PRO A 41 0.64 16.92 5.18
CA PRO A 41 0.57 17.64 6.46
C PRO A 41 1.52 17.09 7.54
N GLN A 42 1.69 15.77 7.59
CA GLN A 42 2.62 15.06 8.49
C GLN A 42 2.80 13.60 8.05
N PRO A 43 3.91 12.93 8.43
CA PRO A 43 4.02 11.48 8.33
C PRO A 43 2.97 10.76 9.17
N LEU A 44 2.52 9.59 8.70
CA LEU A 44 1.51 8.79 9.39
C LEU A 44 2.15 7.79 10.34
N SER A 45 1.46 7.51 11.44
CA SER A 45 1.75 6.37 12.30
C SER A 45 1.29 5.07 11.62
N ARG A 46 1.71 3.93 12.21
CA ARG A 46 1.24 2.61 11.78
C ARG A 46 -0.28 2.48 11.85
N ILE A 47 -0.89 2.94 12.94
CA ILE A 47 -2.34 2.84 13.16
C ILE A 47 -3.12 3.65 12.11
N GLU A 48 -2.58 4.79 11.67
CA GLU A 48 -3.17 5.62 10.62
C GLU A 48 -2.94 5.05 9.20
N SER A 49 -2.08 4.03 9.06
CA SER A 49 -1.71 3.40 7.78
C SER A 49 -2.21 1.96 7.61
N ASP A 50 -2.89 1.41 8.61
CA ASP A 50 -3.45 0.05 8.60
C ASP A 50 -4.85 0.00 7.96
#